data_AF-A0A8S3AM63-F1
#
_entry.id   AF-A0A8S3AM63-F1
#
_cell.length_a   1.000
_cell.length_b   1.000
_cell.length_c   1.000
_cell.angle_alpha   90.00
_cell.angle_beta   90.00
_cell.angle_gamma   90.00
#
_symmetry.space_group_name_H-M   'P 1'
#
loop_
_entity.id
_entity.type
_entity.pdbx_description
1 polymer ?
#
loop_
_entity_poly.entity_id
_entity_poly.type
_entity_poly.pdbx_seq_one_letter_code
_entity_poly.pdbx_strand_id
1 'polypeptide(L)'
;KTFTRGSIEYRRPCGWKRFAIRVAGKYDDEIWLGSSNNSNEWPVSYHGTKHDAVNSIAQMGYDLTKHKRFVHGRGIYSTPDVNIAKGFAKSFVKDGQQYLVILQNRVNPKTLVKLLPDKTGNGEYWISPDATDIRPY
;
A
#
# COMPACT_ATOMS: atom_id res chain seq x y z
N LYS A 1 20.02 -9.42 4.40
CA LYS A 1 20.19 -7.94 4.32
C LYS A 1 18.83 -7.30 4.56
N THR A 2 18.72 -6.44 5.57
CA THR A 2 17.50 -5.68 5.87
C THR A 2 17.46 -4.43 4.98
N PHE A 3 16.26 -4.10 4.49
CA PHE A 3 16.02 -2.88 3.70
C PHE A 3 15.06 -2.00 4.48
N THR A 4 15.19 -0.69 4.32
CA THR A 4 14.36 0.28 5.04
C THR A 4 13.88 1.38 4.10
N ARG A 5 12.73 1.96 4.44
CA ARG A 5 12.11 3.12 3.79
C ARG A 5 11.36 3.91 4.85
N GLY A 6 11.56 5.23 4.92
CA GLY A 6 10.93 6.06 5.95
C GLY A 6 11.20 5.54 7.37
N SER A 7 12.43 5.09 7.62
CA SER A 7 12.89 4.51 8.90
C SER A 7 12.13 3.25 9.37
N ILE A 8 11.36 2.61 8.49
CA ILE A 8 10.68 1.34 8.77
C ILE A 8 11.23 0.25 7.85
N GLU A 9 11.27 -0.99 8.35
CA GLU A 9 11.68 -2.14 7.56
C GLU A 9 10.80 -2.30 6.31
N TYR A 10 11.45 -2.38 5.16
CA TYR A 10 10.83 -2.66 3.89
C TYR A 10 10.94 -4.14 3.55
N ARG A 11 9.86 -4.89 3.81
CA ARG A 11 9.71 -6.28 3.40
C ARG A 11 9.46 -6.36 1.90
N ARG A 12 10.53 -6.49 1.11
CA ARG A 12 10.46 -6.49 -0.36
C ARG A 12 9.54 -7.61 -0.88
N PRO A 13 8.77 -7.39 -1.97
CA PRO A 13 7.82 -8.39 -2.47
C PRO A 13 8.55 -9.41 -3.37
N CYS A 14 9.45 -10.20 -2.76
CA CYS A 14 10.23 -11.21 -3.47
C CYS A 14 9.32 -12.23 -4.17
N GLY A 15 9.63 -12.57 -5.43
CA GLY A 15 8.83 -13.48 -6.26
C GLY A 15 7.71 -12.80 -7.06
N TRP A 16 7.42 -11.52 -6.82
CA TRP A 16 6.41 -10.77 -7.59
C TRP A 16 7.02 -10.07 -8.81
N LYS A 17 6.32 -10.12 -9.94
CA LYS A 17 6.60 -9.25 -11.08
C LYS A 17 6.10 -7.84 -10.78
N ARG A 18 6.97 -6.84 -10.94
CA ARG A 18 6.68 -5.44 -10.60
C ARG A 18 6.50 -4.59 -11.84
N PHE A 19 5.54 -3.68 -11.78
CA PHE A 19 5.29 -2.65 -12.78
C PHE A 19 5.32 -1.30 -12.07
N ALA A 20 6.02 -0.32 -12.65
CA ALA A 20 6.13 1.01 -12.04
C ALA A 20 4.91 1.87 -12.39
N ILE A 21 4.44 2.68 -11.44
CA ILE A 21 3.45 3.72 -11.68
C ILE A 21 4.21 5.05 -11.85
N ARG A 22 3.87 5.83 -12.89
CA ARG A 22 4.48 7.14 -13.09
C ARG A 22 3.95 8.11 -12.03
N VAL A 23 4.82 8.52 -11.10
CA VAL A 23 4.50 9.44 -10.00
C VAL A 23 5.27 10.76 -10.03
N ALA A 24 6.24 10.89 -10.94
CA ALA A 24 7.05 12.11 -11.06
C ALA A 24 6.17 13.34 -11.32
N GLY A 25 6.26 14.35 -10.43
CA GLY A 25 5.48 15.58 -10.49
C GLY A 25 3.99 15.41 -10.15
N LYS A 26 3.57 14.26 -9.60
CA LYS A 26 2.18 14.01 -9.19
C LYS A 26 1.84 14.58 -7.81
N TYR A 27 2.85 14.75 -6.96
CA TYR A 27 2.71 15.21 -5.58
C TYR A 27 3.61 16.42 -5.31
N ASP A 28 3.40 17.08 -4.17
CA ASP A 28 4.04 18.35 -3.81
C ASP A 28 5.59 18.30 -3.82
N ASP A 29 6.15 17.13 -3.52
CA ASP A 29 7.59 16.86 -3.53
C ASP A 29 7.86 15.39 -3.90
N GLU A 30 9.14 15.04 -4.05
CA GLU A 30 9.62 13.66 -4.31
C GLU A 30 10.36 13.06 -3.09
N ILE A 31 10.43 13.78 -1.96
CA ILE A 31 11.15 13.34 -0.75
C ILE A 31 10.51 12.07 -0.18
N TRP A 32 9.19 11.98 -0.20
CA TRP A 32 8.43 10.80 0.23
C TRP A 32 8.88 9.49 -0.46
N LEU A 33 9.35 9.58 -1.71
CA LEU A 33 9.77 8.43 -2.53
C LEU A 33 11.22 7.99 -2.27
N GLY A 34 11.96 8.76 -1.47
CA GLY A 34 13.37 8.53 -1.17
C GLY A 34 13.71 7.15 -0.60
N SER A 35 15.02 6.91 -0.48
CA SER A 35 15.61 5.69 0.07
C SER A 35 16.86 5.90 0.93
N SER A 36 17.14 7.13 1.34
CA SER A 36 18.24 7.50 2.23
C SER A 36 17.86 7.37 3.72
N ASN A 37 16.63 6.95 4.03
CA ASN A 37 16.06 6.91 5.39
C ASN A 37 15.99 8.27 6.06
N ASN A 38 15.76 9.33 5.27
CA ASN A 38 15.38 10.63 5.80
C ASN A 38 14.03 10.52 6.53
N SER A 39 13.83 11.28 7.61
CA SER A 39 12.57 11.34 8.38
C SER A 39 11.35 11.80 7.58
N ASN A 40 11.56 12.46 6.43
CA ASN A 40 10.49 12.86 5.51
C ASN A 40 10.16 11.80 4.45
N GLU A 41 10.91 10.69 4.38
CA GLU A 41 10.57 9.56 3.51
C GLU A 41 9.38 8.78 4.04
N TRP A 42 8.57 8.25 3.14
CA TRP A 42 7.40 7.48 3.51
C TRP A 42 7.72 5.99 3.50
N PRO A 43 7.33 5.21 4.53
CA PRO A 43 7.48 3.77 4.53
C PRO A 43 6.62 3.09 3.46
N VAL A 44 6.99 1.85 3.11
CA VAL A 44 6.30 1.06 2.08
C VAL A 44 5.21 0.20 2.70
N SER A 45 4.05 0.15 2.05
CA SER A 45 2.98 -0.79 2.37
C SER A 45 2.36 -1.41 1.11
N TYR A 46 1.50 -2.40 1.31
CA TYR A 46 0.81 -3.15 0.27
C TYR A 46 -0.70 -3.12 0.49
N HIS A 47 -1.44 -3.06 -0.62
CA HIS A 47 -2.90 -3.08 -0.62
C HIS A 47 -3.43 -4.07 -1.65
N GLY A 48 -4.10 -5.12 -1.17
CA GLY A 48 -4.80 -6.09 -2.00
C GLY A 48 -6.26 -5.68 -2.19
N THR A 49 -6.74 -5.74 -3.43
CA THR A 49 -8.14 -5.50 -3.79
C THR A 49 -8.47 -6.20 -5.11
N LYS A 50 -9.65 -5.95 -5.68
CA LYS A 50 -10.00 -6.45 -7.02
C LYS A 50 -9.25 -5.69 -8.12
N HIS A 51 -8.94 -6.37 -9.23
CA HIS A 51 -8.19 -5.82 -10.36
C HIS A 51 -8.69 -4.45 -10.85
N ASP A 52 -10.01 -4.27 -11.01
CA ASP A 52 -10.57 -3.00 -11.49
C ASP A 52 -10.34 -1.84 -10.51
N ALA A 53 -10.34 -2.13 -9.21
CA ALA A 53 -10.01 -1.14 -8.19
C ALA A 53 -8.53 -0.80 -8.21
N VAL A 54 -7.64 -1.77 -8.47
CA VAL A 54 -6.20 -1.50 -8.68
C VAL A 54 -5.98 -0.52 -9.83
N ASN A 55 -6.63 -0.74 -10.98
CA ASN A 55 -6.52 0.17 -12.12
C ASN A 55 -7.03 1.58 -11.77
N SER A 56 -8.19 1.68 -11.12
CA SER A 56 -8.74 2.96 -10.68
C SER A 56 -7.81 3.69 -9.72
N ILE A 57 -7.20 2.99 -8.75
CA ILE A 57 -6.32 3.59 -7.75
C ILE A 57 -4.98 4.01 -8.38
N ALA A 58 -4.40 3.20 -9.27
CA ALA A 58 -3.16 3.56 -9.95
C ALA A 58 -3.31 4.85 -10.78
N GLN A 59 -4.46 5.03 -11.42
CA GLN A 59 -4.76 6.21 -12.24
C GLN A 59 -5.16 7.43 -11.41
N MET A 60 -6.15 7.28 -10.53
CA MET A 60 -6.82 8.41 -9.85
C MET A 60 -6.43 8.57 -8.38
N GLY A 61 -5.68 7.64 -7.80
CA GLY A 61 -5.43 7.59 -6.37
C GLY A 61 -6.55 6.91 -5.57
N TYR A 62 -6.40 6.88 -4.26
CA TYR A 62 -7.39 6.30 -3.37
C TYR A 62 -8.60 7.22 -3.19
N ASP A 63 -9.77 6.62 -3.00
CA ASP A 63 -11.01 7.34 -2.75
C ASP A 63 -11.72 6.71 -1.55
N LEU A 64 -11.72 7.43 -0.43
CA LEU A 64 -12.34 7.00 0.83
C LEU A 64 -13.87 6.91 0.76
N THR A 65 -14.51 7.59 -0.19
CA THR A 65 -15.97 7.53 -0.35
C THR A 65 -16.42 6.16 -0.92
N LYS A 66 -15.53 5.48 -1.65
CA LYS A 66 -15.78 4.14 -2.21
C LYS A 66 -15.57 3.00 -1.22
N HIS A 67 -15.01 3.28 -0.04
CA HIS A 67 -14.74 2.28 0.99
C HIS A 67 -15.98 2.00 1.83
N LYS A 68 -16.36 0.72 1.92
CA LYS A 68 -17.62 0.28 2.56
C LYS A 68 -17.46 -0.32 3.96
N ARG A 69 -16.25 -0.66 4.39
CA ARG A 69 -16.01 -1.37 5.66
C ARG A 69 -14.78 -0.79 6.37
N PHE A 70 -14.96 -0.46 7.64
CA PHE A 70 -13.97 0.18 8.52
C PHE A 70 -13.89 -0.57 9.85
N VAL A 71 -13.47 -1.84 9.81
CA VAL A 71 -13.56 -2.77 10.96
C VAL A 71 -12.79 -2.29 12.18
N HIS A 72 -11.66 -1.61 11.97
CA HIS A 72 -10.76 -1.14 13.03
C HIS A 72 -10.59 0.39 13.03
N GLY A 73 -11.53 1.13 12.43
CA GLY A 73 -11.47 2.58 12.27
C GLY A 73 -11.55 3.04 10.80
N ARG A 74 -11.96 4.28 10.59
CA ARG A 74 -12.10 4.88 9.27
C ARG A 74 -10.72 5.18 8.66
N GLY A 75 -10.51 4.74 7.41
CA GLY A 75 -9.28 5.01 6.66
C GLY A 75 -8.99 3.96 5.60
N ILE A 76 -7.90 4.14 4.86
CA ILE A 76 -7.42 3.22 3.82
C ILE A 76 -6.51 2.19 4.48
N TYR A 77 -6.85 0.91 4.33
CA TYR A 77 -6.13 -0.19 4.93
C TYR A 77 -5.02 -0.67 4.01
N SER A 78 -3.83 -0.84 4.56
CA SER A 78 -2.67 -1.45 3.91
C SER A 78 -1.89 -2.27 4.94
N THR A 79 -0.77 -2.87 4.54
CA THR A 79 0.06 -3.69 5.44
C THR A 79 1.52 -3.65 4.99
N PRO A 80 2.51 -3.70 5.89
CA PRO A 80 3.91 -3.84 5.49
C PRO A 80 4.23 -5.24 4.92
N ASP A 81 3.30 -6.19 4.97
CA ASP A 81 3.50 -7.57 4.51
C ASP A 81 2.69 -7.90 3.26
N VAL A 82 3.38 -8.19 2.15
CA VAL A 82 2.73 -8.51 0.88
C VAL A 82 1.87 -9.79 0.96
N ASN A 83 2.20 -10.73 1.85
CA ASN A 83 1.42 -11.96 2.01
C ASN A 83 0.08 -11.72 2.69
N ILE A 84 0.03 -10.77 3.62
CA ILE A 84 -1.23 -10.31 4.22
C ILE A 84 -2.06 -9.62 3.13
N ALA A 85 -1.48 -8.71 2.35
CA ALA A 85 -2.17 -8.02 1.27
C ALA A 85 -2.71 -9.00 0.20
N LYS A 86 -1.97 -10.08 -0.10
CA LYS A 86 -2.39 -11.14 -1.02
C LYS A 86 -3.72 -11.78 -0.61
N GLY A 87 -4.01 -11.93 0.68
CA GLY A 87 -5.29 -12.47 1.16
C GLY A 87 -6.50 -11.59 0.82
N PHE A 88 -6.29 -10.30 0.56
CA PHE A 88 -7.34 -9.35 0.16
C PHE A 88 -7.44 -9.16 -1.35
N ALA A 89 -6.40 -9.53 -2.10
CA ALA A 89 -6.40 -9.44 -3.56
C ALA A 89 -7.36 -10.48 -4.17
N LYS A 90 -8.11 -10.06 -5.19
CA LYS A 90 -8.97 -10.98 -5.96
C LYS A 90 -8.28 -11.36 -7.26
N SER A 91 -8.24 -12.65 -7.55
CA SER A 91 -7.65 -13.15 -8.78
C SER A 91 -8.53 -12.82 -9.98
N PHE A 92 -7.90 -12.73 -11.15
CA PHE A 92 -8.56 -12.50 -12.44
C PHE A 92 -7.85 -13.32 -13.51
N VAL A 93 -8.53 -13.56 -14.63
CA VAL A 93 -7.98 -14.30 -15.77
C VAL A 93 -7.66 -13.30 -16.88
N LYS A 94 -6.47 -13.43 -17.46
CA LYS A 94 -6.05 -12.70 -18.66
C LYS A 94 -5.26 -13.66 -19.55
N ASP A 95 -5.59 -13.70 -20.83
CA ASP A 95 -4.89 -14.55 -21.82
C ASP A 95 -4.81 -16.04 -21.39
N GLY A 96 -5.88 -16.56 -20.78
CA GLY A 96 -5.97 -17.95 -20.29
C GLY A 96 -5.22 -18.23 -18.98
N GLN A 97 -4.50 -17.25 -18.43
CA GLN A 97 -3.72 -17.40 -17.20
C GLN A 97 -4.38 -16.65 -16.02
N GLN A 98 -4.32 -17.25 -14.84
CA GLN A 98 -4.80 -16.62 -13.61
C GLN A 98 -3.70 -15.73 -12.99
N TYR A 99 -4.08 -14.51 -12.60
CA TYR A 99 -3.21 -13.52 -11.99
C TYR A 99 -3.79 -12.98 -10.69
N LEU A 100 -2.91 -12.48 -9.84
CA LEU A 100 -3.21 -11.59 -8.71
C LEU A 100 -2.44 -10.29 -8.90
N VAL A 101 -3.03 -9.18 -8.49
CA VAL A 101 -2.38 -7.87 -8.49
C VAL A 101 -2.56 -7.20 -7.13
N ILE A 102 -1.50 -6.55 -6.66
CA ILE A 102 -1.44 -5.84 -5.38
C ILE A 102 -0.81 -4.48 -5.67
N LEU A 103 -1.32 -3.43 -5.02
CA LEU A 103 -0.71 -2.11 -5.05
C LEU A 103 0.41 -2.02 -4.02
N GLN A 104 1.55 -1.51 -4.43
CA GLN A 104 2.60 -1.07 -3.52
C GLN A 104 2.45 0.44 -3.31
N ASN A 105 2.52 0.87 -2.07
CA ASN A 105 2.27 2.25 -1.68
C ASN A 105 3.41 2.81 -0.85
N ARG A 106 3.43 4.14 -0.74
CA ARG A 106 4.09 4.88 0.32
C ARG A 106 3.03 5.47 1.23
N VAL A 107 3.21 5.40 2.54
CA VAL A 107 2.24 5.94 3.51
C VAL A 107 2.86 7.06 4.36
N ASN A 108 2.09 8.08 4.69
CA ASN A 108 2.54 9.20 5.50
C ASN A 108 2.81 8.74 6.94
N PRO A 109 4.07 8.72 7.42
CA PRO A 109 4.37 8.19 8.75
C PRO A 109 3.83 9.10 9.88
N LYS A 110 3.49 10.36 9.60
CA LYS A 110 3.02 11.32 10.61
C LYS A 110 1.58 11.06 11.07
N THR A 111 0.76 10.49 10.20
CA THR A 111 -0.67 10.24 10.43
C THR A 111 -1.01 8.75 10.48
N LEU A 112 -0.04 7.88 10.16
CA LEU A 112 -0.19 6.43 10.10
C LEU A 112 -0.63 5.83 11.43
N VAL A 113 -1.76 5.12 11.42
CA VAL A 113 -2.19 4.29 12.55
C VAL A 113 -1.78 2.84 12.28
N LYS A 114 -1.00 2.25 13.20
CA LYS A 114 -0.56 0.86 13.12
C LYS A 114 -1.39 -0.02 14.05
N LEU A 115 -1.93 -1.10 13.50
CA LEU A 115 -2.66 -2.12 14.22
C LEU A 115 -1.83 -3.40 14.23
N LEU A 116 -1.50 -3.84 15.43
CA LEU A 116 -0.70 -5.04 15.64
C LEU A 116 -1.54 -6.33 15.48
N PRO A 117 -0.89 -7.49 15.26
CA PRO A 117 -1.59 -8.76 15.01
C PRO A 117 -2.62 -9.16 16.08
N ASP A 118 -2.40 -8.80 17.34
CA ASP A 118 -3.33 -9.02 18.45
C ASP A 118 -4.66 -8.27 18.28
N LYS A 119 -4.64 -7.11 17.62
CA LYS A 119 -5.84 -6.31 17.32
C LYS A 119 -6.58 -6.76 16.06
N THR A 120 -5.87 -7.34 15.10
CA THR A 120 -6.43 -7.73 13.80
C THR A 120 -6.81 -9.20 13.72
N GLY A 121 -6.26 -10.03 14.62
CA GLY A 121 -6.45 -11.49 14.60
C GLY A 121 -5.75 -12.20 13.44
N ASN A 122 -4.88 -11.52 12.69
CA ASN A 122 -4.21 -12.07 11.51
C ASN A 122 -2.77 -11.56 11.38
N GLY A 123 -2.59 -10.24 11.23
CA GLY A 123 -1.26 -9.64 11.09
C GLY A 123 -1.27 -8.12 11.13
N GLU A 124 -0.12 -7.49 10.93
CA GLU A 124 0.00 -6.03 11.07
C GLU A 124 -0.74 -5.28 9.95
N TYR A 125 -1.71 -4.45 10.31
CA TYR A 125 -2.45 -3.57 9.40
C TYR A 125 -2.11 -2.12 9.67
N TRP A 126 -2.07 -1.33 8.61
CA TRP A 126 -1.81 0.10 8.64
C TRP A 126 -3.02 0.84 8.08
N ILE A 127 -3.47 1.87 8.80
CA ILE A 127 -4.58 2.72 8.40
C ILE A 127 -4.03 4.10 8.08
N SER A 128 -4.23 4.53 6.83
CA SER A 128 -4.02 5.92 6.39
C SER A 128 -5.35 6.66 6.54
N PRO A 129 -5.46 7.68 7.41
CA PRO A 129 -6.73 8.34 7.69
C PRO A 129 -7.35 9.05 6.49
N ASP A 130 -6.52 9.66 5.63
CA ASP A 130 -6.93 10.35 4.41
C ASP A 130 -6.34 9.71 3.13
N ALA A 131 -6.94 10.00 1.97
CA ALA A 131 -6.41 9.61 0.67
C ALA A 131 -5.07 10.28 0.35
N THR A 132 -4.78 11.46 0.92
CA THR A 132 -3.47 12.13 0.77
C THR A 132 -2.37 11.44 1.57
N ASP A 133 -2.73 10.64 2.58
CA ASP A 133 -1.78 9.95 3.45
C ASP A 133 -1.23 8.63 2.85
N ILE A 134 -1.64 8.28 1.64
CA ILE A 134 -1.18 7.07 0.95
C ILE A 134 -1.05 7.29 -0.55
N ARG A 135 0.10 6.93 -1.10
CA ARG A 135 0.47 7.17 -2.50
C ARG A 135 0.81 5.84 -3.19
N PRO A 136 0.03 5.37 -4.18
CA PRO A 136 0.45 4.27 -5.03
C PRO A 136 1.61 4.73 -5.93
N TYR A 137 2.63 3.87 -6.12
CA TYR A 137 3.85 4.19 -6.88
C TYR A 137 4.46 2.97 -7.60
#